data_AF-A0A521GZT3-F1
#
_entry.id   AF-A0A521GZT3-F1
#
_cell.length_a   1.000
_cell.length_b   1.000
_cell.length_c   1.000
_cell.angle_alpha   90.00
_cell.angle_beta   90.00
_cell.angle_gamma   90.00
#
_symmetry.space_group_name_H-M   'P 1'
#
loop_
_entity.id
_entity.type
_entity.pdbx_description
1 polymer ?
#
loop_
_entity_poly.entity_id
_entity_poly.type
_entity_poly.pdbx_seq_one_letter_code
_entity_poly.pdbx_strand_id
1 'polypeptide(L)'
;MNILARIVNFIGSLIVALLAIRFVLVIVGANAANGFVDFIYSASYPLVAPFFGIFNYQQDFGVAHIEWSTLLAIVVYAIATALLTGLLSSSSHRHDTV
;
A
#
# COMPACT_ATOMS: atom_id res chain seq x y z
N MET A 1 21.72 -5.52 7.22
CA MET A 1 20.34 -5.04 7.47
C MET A 1 19.77 -5.80 8.65
N ASN A 2 19.31 -5.08 9.67
CA ASN A 2 18.82 -5.67 10.92
C ASN A 2 17.53 -6.45 10.66
N ILE A 3 17.25 -7.47 11.47
CA ILE A 3 16.02 -8.27 11.34
C ILE A 3 14.75 -7.39 11.39
N LEU A 4 14.73 -6.36 12.24
CA LEU A 4 13.63 -5.39 12.33
C LEU A 4 13.40 -4.64 11.02
N ALA A 5 14.47 -4.11 10.42
CA ALA A 5 14.40 -3.42 9.13
C ALA A 5 13.90 -4.36 8.01
N ARG A 6 14.30 -5.64 8.05
CA ARG A 6 13.83 -6.65 7.09
C ARG A 6 12.33 -6.92 7.22
N ILE A 7 11.82 -7.02 8.45
CA ILE A 7 10.39 -7.24 8.72
C ILE A 7 9.57 -6.04 8.25
N VAL A 8 9.99 -4.82 8.59
CA VAL A 8 9.31 -3.59 8.16
C VAL A 8 9.28 -3.49 6.63
N ASN A 9 10.42 -3.71 5.98
CA ASN A 9 10.51 -3.69 4.52
C ASN A 9 9.61 -4.74 3.86
N PHE A 10 9.53 -5.94 4.44
CA PHE A 10 8.66 -7.00 3.93
C PHE A 10 7.17 -6.63 4.04
N ILE A 11 6.73 -6.19 5.22
CA ILE A 11 5.34 -5.76 5.45
C ILE A 11 4.98 -4.59 4.55
N GLY A 12 5.85 -3.58 4.47
CA GLY A 12 5.64 -2.41 3.61
C GLY A 12 5.54 -2.78 2.13
N SER A 13 6.43 -3.65 1.65
CA SER A 13 6.38 -4.16 0.26
C SER A 13 5.12 -4.97 0.00
N LEU A 14 4.65 -5.76 0.98
CA LEU A 14 3.41 -6.53 0.86
C LEU A 14 2.19 -5.61 0.78
N ILE A 15 2.13 -4.55 1.59
CA ILE A 15 1.07 -3.52 1.52
C ILE A 15 1.07 -2.86 0.16
N VAL A 16 2.23 -2.40 -0.32
CA VAL A 16 2.35 -1.75 -1.63
C VAL A 16 1.93 -2.69 -2.77
N ALA A 17 2.33 -3.96 -2.71
CA ALA A 17 1.93 -4.96 -3.71
C ALA A 17 0.41 -5.19 -3.71
N LEU A 18 -0.21 -5.33 -2.54
CA LEU A 18 -1.66 -5.48 -2.40
C LEU A 18 -2.41 -4.28 -3.01
N LEU A 19 -1.94 -3.06 -2.74
CA LEU A 19 -2.53 -1.84 -3.27
C LEU A 19 -2.30 -1.68 -4.79
N ALA A 20 -1.14 -2.10 -5.30
CA ALA A 20 -0.87 -2.11 -6.74
C ALA A 20 -1.80 -3.09 -7.48
N ILE A 21 -2.03 -4.28 -6.90
CA ILE A 21 -3.01 -5.24 -7.44
C ILE A 21 -4.41 -4.62 -7.44
N ARG A 22 -4.84 -4.03 -6.32
CA ARG A 22 -6.12 -3.29 -6.25
C ARG A 22 -6.22 -2.26 -7.38
N PHE A 23 -5.20 -1.43 -7.54
CA PHE A 23 -5.19 -0.36 -8.54
C PHE A 23 -5.39 -0.88 -9.96
N VAL A 24 -4.68 -1.96 -10.33
CA VAL A 24 -4.85 -2.61 -11.64
C VAL A 24 -6.27 -3.15 -11.81
N LEU A 25 -6.80 -3.85 -10.80
CA LEU A 25 -8.16 -4.39 -10.84
C LEU A 25 -9.24 -3.31 -11.02
N VAL A 26 -9.08 -2.17 -10.36
CA VAL A 26 -10.03 -1.04 -10.48
C VAL A 26 -9.96 -0.41 -11.87
N ILE A 27 -8.76 -0.20 -12.42
CA ILE A 27 -8.59 0.39 -13.76
C ILE A 27 -9.16 -0.50 -14.86
N VAL A 28 -9.06 -1.82 -14.73
CA VAL A 28 -9.63 -2.74 -15.73
C VAL A 28 -11.11 -3.03 -15.50
N GLY A 29 -11.72 -2.47 -14.45
CA GLY A 29 -13.12 -2.73 -14.11
C GLY A 29 -13.38 -4.19 -13.73
N ALA A 30 -12.47 -4.80 -12.96
CA ALA A 30 -12.57 -6.20 -12.58
C ALA A 30 -13.90 -6.51 -11.86
N ASN A 31 -14.49 -7.66 -12.20
CA ASN A 31 -15.78 -8.08 -11.66
C ASN A 31 -15.70 -8.32 -10.14
N ALA A 32 -16.34 -7.47 -9.34
CA ALA A 32 -16.38 -7.58 -7.89
C ALA A 32 -17.14 -8.80 -7.38
N ALA A 33 -17.96 -9.47 -8.20
CA ALA A 33 -18.58 -10.74 -7.83
C ALA A 33 -17.58 -11.92 -7.85
N ASN A 34 -16.37 -11.73 -8.38
CA ASN A 34 -15.31 -12.73 -8.30
C ASN A 34 -14.67 -12.72 -6.90
N GLY A 35 -14.61 -13.89 -6.25
CA GLY A 35 -14.11 -13.98 -4.87
C GLY A 35 -12.67 -13.52 -4.65
N PHE A 36 -11.79 -13.64 -5.65
CA PHE A 36 -10.42 -13.11 -5.54
C PHE A 36 -10.40 -11.58 -5.61
N VAL A 37 -11.18 -10.99 -6.52
CA VAL A 37 -11.30 -9.53 -6.66
C VAL A 37 -11.90 -8.93 -5.39
N ASP A 38 -12.97 -9.53 -4.87
CA ASP A 38 -13.61 -9.13 -3.61
C ASP A 38 -12.65 -9.20 -2.42
N PHE A 39 -11.88 -10.29 -2.32
CA PHE A 39 -10.84 -10.43 -1.30
C PHE A 39 -9.82 -9.29 -1.36
N ILE A 40 -9.29 -8.96 -2.55
CA ILE A 40 -8.32 -7.87 -2.71
C ILE A 40 -8.96 -6.54 -2.30
N TYR A 41 -10.18 -6.25 -2.76
CA TYR A 41 -10.87 -4.99 -2.43
C TYR A 41 -11.15 -4.86 -0.92
N SER A 42 -11.57 -5.94 -0.28
CA SER A 42 -11.84 -5.98 1.16
C SER A 42 -10.57 -5.88 2.00
N ALA A 43 -9.52 -6.63 1.65
CA ALA A 43 -8.24 -6.62 2.38
C ALA A 43 -7.51 -5.28 2.26
N SER A 44 -7.64 -4.61 1.10
CA SER A 44 -7.01 -3.30 0.85
C SER A 44 -7.83 -2.12 1.35
N TYR A 45 -9.13 -2.27 1.58
CA TYR A 45 -10.03 -1.20 2.01
C TYR A 45 -9.50 -0.37 3.20
N PRO A 46 -9.12 -0.95 4.35
CA PRO A 46 -8.67 -0.17 5.50
C PRO A 46 -7.36 0.61 5.24
N LEU A 47 -6.57 0.21 4.23
CA LEU A 47 -5.32 0.87 3.86
C LEU A 47 -5.59 2.09 2.96
N VAL A 48 -6.62 2.04 2.12
CA VAL A 48 -6.99 3.17 1.25
C VAL A 48 -7.95 4.14 1.94
N ALA A 49 -8.76 3.66 2.89
CA ALA A 49 -9.81 4.44 3.55
C ALA A 49 -9.38 5.81 4.12
N PRO A 50 -8.18 5.97 4.73
CA PRO A 50 -7.72 7.28 5.20
C PRO A 50 -7.54 8.34 4.11
N PHE A 51 -7.45 7.92 2.84
CA PHE A 51 -7.20 8.79 1.69
C PHE A 51 -8.47 9.10 0.88
N PHE A 52 -9.63 8.59 1.30
CA PHE A 52 -10.90 8.93 0.66
C PHE A 52 -11.26 10.40 0.89
N GLY A 53 -11.92 11.02 -0.10
CA GLY A 53 -12.34 12.43 -0.05
C GLY A 53 -11.22 13.47 -0.25
N ILE A 54 -9.95 13.06 -0.36
CA ILE A 54 -8.83 13.96 -0.68
C ILE A 54 -8.99 14.58 -2.07
N PHE A 55 -9.47 13.79 -3.02
CA PHE A 55 -9.74 14.23 -4.38
C PHE A 55 -11.25 14.34 -4.55
N ASN A 56 -11.71 15.46 -5.12
CA ASN A 56 -13.13 15.71 -5.39
C ASN A 56 -13.60 14.91 -6.61
N TYR A 57 -13.85 13.60 -6.45
CA TYR A 57 -14.49 12.76 -7.47
C TYR A 57 -15.55 11.84 -6.85
N GLN A 58 -16.57 11.51 -7.64
CA GLN A 58 -17.61 10.55 -7.25
C GLN A 58 -17.04 9.12 -7.34
N GLN A 59 -17.23 8.34 -6.28
CA GLN A 59 -16.79 6.95 -6.24
C GLN A 59 -17.79 6.07 -7.00
N ASP A 60 -17.49 5.73 -8.25
CA ASP A 60 -18.30 4.82 -9.07
C ASP A 60 -17.84 3.36 -8.85
N PHE A 61 -18.70 2.54 -8.27
CA PHE A 61 -18.41 1.13 -8.05
C PHE A 61 -18.84 0.28 -9.25
N GLY A 62 -17.99 -0.68 -9.67
CA GLY A 62 -18.32 -1.66 -10.73
C GLY A 62 -18.03 -1.21 -12.16
N VAL A 63 -17.44 -0.03 -12.36
CA VAL A 63 -16.98 0.48 -13.65
C VAL A 63 -15.48 0.76 -13.59
N ALA A 64 -14.77 0.53 -14.70
CA ALA A 64 -13.37 0.88 -14.85
C ALA A 64 -13.14 2.38 -14.60
N HIS A 65 -12.31 2.73 -13.62
CA HIS A 65 -11.95 4.12 -13.31
C HIS A 65 -10.57 4.19 -12.66
N ILE A 66 -10.04 5.40 -12.50
CA ILE A 66 -8.82 5.63 -11.72
C ILE A 66 -9.22 5.97 -10.28
N GLU A 67 -8.80 5.14 -9.33
CA GLU A 67 -8.95 5.42 -7.90
C GLU A 67 -7.73 6.19 -7.38
N TRP A 68 -7.79 7.52 -7.44
CA TRP A 68 -6.68 8.40 -7.03
C TRP A 68 -6.27 8.20 -5.57
N SER A 69 -7.21 7.85 -4.69
CA SER A 69 -6.91 7.49 -3.29
C SER A 69 -6.00 6.27 -3.19
N THR A 70 -6.19 5.25 -4.03
CA THR A 70 -5.31 4.06 -4.06
C THR A 70 -3.92 4.42 -4.54
N LEU A 71 -3.80 5.26 -5.57
CA LEU A 71 -2.50 5.72 -6.07
C LEU A 71 -1.75 6.52 -5.00
N LEU A 72 -2.44 7.41 -4.29
CA LEU A 72 -1.87 8.16 -3.18
C LEU A 72 -1.45 7.23 -2.03
N ALA A 73 -2.26 6.23 -1.69
CA ALA A 73 -1.93 5.25 -0.67
C ALA A 73 -0.64 4.49 -1.00
N ILE A 74 -0.46 4.05 -2.26
CA ILE A 74 0.78 3.40 -2.73
C ILE A 74 1.99 4.29 -2.47
N VAL A 75 1.92 5.56 -2.86
CA VAL A 75 3.02 6.52 -2.69
C VAL A 75 3.34 6.73 -1.21
N VAL A 76 2.32 6.96 -0.39
CA VAL A 76 2.49 7.22 1.05
C VAL A 76 3.09 6.00 1.76
N TYR A 77 2.58 4.80 1.51
CA TYR A 77 3.13 3.59 2.14
C TYR A 77 4.53 3.25 1.64
N ALA A 78 4.86 3.49 0.37
CA ALA A 78 6.22 3.32 -0.15
C ALA A 78 7.21 4.26 0.55
N ILE A 79 6.85 5.54 0.69
CA ILE A 79 7.66 6.54 1.41
C ILE A 79 7.81 6.15 2.87
N ALA A 80 6.71 5.83 3.56
CA ALA A 80 6.75 5.42 4.96
C ALA A 80 7.65 4.20 5.18
N THR A 81 7.56 3.20 4.31
CA THR A 81 8.39 1.99 4.37
C THR A 81 9.87 2.32 4.20
N ALA A 82 10.21 3.15 3.21
CA ALA A 82 11.59 3.56 2.96
C ALA A 82 12.18 4.34 4.15
N LEU A 83 11.42 5.29 4.70
CA LEU A 83 11.82 6.08 5.86
C LEU A 83 12.06 5.20 7.09
N LEU A 84 11.11 4.32 7.42
CA LEU A 84 11.23 3.42 8.57
C LEU A 84 12.41 2.46 8.43
N THR A 85 12.61 1.90 7.23
CA THR A 85 13.73 0.98 6.96
C THR A 85 15.09 1.70 7.04
N GLY A 86 15.17 2.93 6.55
CA GLY A 86 16.37 3.76 6.64
C GLY A 86 16.75 4.08 8.08
N LEU A 87 15.77 4.49 8.90
CA LEU A 87 15.97 4.76 10.33
C LEU A 87 16.47 3.53 11.09
N LEU A 88 15.85 2.36 10.86
CA LEU A 88 16.22 1.12 11.53
C LEU A 88 17.59 0.56 11.10
N SER A 89 18.07 0.95 9.93
CA SER A 89 19.39 0.54 9.43
C SER A 89 20.53 1.44 9.94
N SER A 90 20.22 2.71 10.23
CA SER A 90 21.19 3.65 10.82
C SER A 90 21.54 3.31 12.28
N SER A 91 20.58 2.78 13.04
CA SER A 91 20.77 2.48 14.47
C SER A 91 21.67 1.27 14.77
N SER A 92 21.86 0.33 13.85
CA SER A 92 22.81 -0.79 14.07
C SER A 92 24.26 -0.42 13.93
N HIS A 93 24.59 0.59 13.12
CA HIS A 93 25.99 0.92 12.84
C HIS A 93 26.73 1.56 14.02
N ARG A 94 26.03 1.88 15.13
CA ARG A 94 26.62 2.52 16.32
C ARG A 94 27.09 1.53 17.39
N HIS A 95 26.87 0.23 17.23
CA HIS A 95 27.13 -0.76 18.28
C HIS A 95 28.47 -1.53 18.13
N ASP A 96 29.21 -1.33 17.03
CA ASP A 96 30.39 -2.13 16.68
C ASP A 96 31.74 -1.39 16.89
N THR A 97 31.73 -0.26 17.61
CA THR A 97 32.95 0.51 17.92
C THR A 97 33.13 0.67 19.44
N VAL A 98 33.47 -0.42 20.14
CA VAL A 98 34.14 -0.41 21.46
C VAL A 98 35.08 -1.60 21.52
#